data_AF-A0A6C2C2I0-F1
#
_entry.id   AF-A0A6C2C2I0-F1
#
_cell.length_a   1.000
_cell.length_b   1.000
_cell.length_c   1.000
_cell.angle_alpha   90.00
_cell.angle_beta   90.00
_cell.angle_gamma   90.00
#
_symmetry.space_group_name_H-M   'P 1'
#
loop_
_entity.id
_entity.type
_entity.pdbx_description
1 polymer ?
#
loop_
_entity_poly.entity_id
_entity_poly.type
_entity_poly.pdbx_seq_one_letter_code
_entity_poly.pdbx_strand_id
1 'polypeptide(L)'
;MQLEEHQRWLVDFYKGRNWYRFSPLIRLNFMTEELGELSRAVRALEIGRDHPGEHIEKAGWQDNLVEEMADVMDQLLILADKFDIKPEQLMQQSERKLQKRFEEK
;
A
#
# COMPACT_ATOMS: atom_id res chain seq x y z
N MET A 1 7.67 10.83 10.53
CA MET A 1 7.59 9.47 11.11
C MET A 1 8.52 8.58 10.30
N GLN A 2 9.32 7.75 10.97
CA GLN A 2 10.13 6.74 10.27
C GLN A 2 9.25 5.54 9.91
N LEU A 3 9.58 4.79 8.85
CA LEU A 3 8.71 3.71 8.37
C LEU A 3 8.48 2.60 9.42
N GLU A 4 9.51 2.30 10.22
CA GLU A 4 9.43 1.34 11.32
C GLU A 4 8.61 1.87 12.50
N GLU A 5 8.64 3.18 12.73
CA GLU A 5 7.80 3.84 13.72
C GLU A 5 6.32 3.78 13.29
N HIS A 6 6.05 4.02 12.00
CA HIS A 6 4.72 3.86 11.41
C HIS A 6 4.21 2.43 11.53
N GLN A 7 5.01 1.42 11.14
CA GLN A 7 4.61 0.02 11.25
C GLN A 7 4.24 -0.37 12.69
N ARG A 8 5.01 0.08 13.70
CA ARG A 8 4.68 -0.18 15.11
C ARG A 8 3.34 0.45 15.50
N TRP A 9 3.15 1.73 15.18
CA TRP A 9 1.89 2.42 15.45
C TRP A 9 0.70 1.71 14.77
N LEU A 10 0.88 1.31 13.51
CA LEU A 10 -0.13 0.62 12.71
C LEU A 10 -0.50 -0.74 13.32
N VAL A 11 0.49 -1.54 13.69
CA VAL A 11 0.28 -2.85 14.34
C VAL A 11 -0.49 -2.69 15.65
N ASP A 12 -0.10 -1.72 16.49
CA ASP A 12 -0.78 -1.45 17.76
C ASP A 12 -2.22 -0.97 17.55
N PHE A 13 -2.44 -0.10 16.57
CA PHE A 13 -3.77 0.37 16.17
C PHE A 13 -4.68 -0.78 15.72
N TYR A 14 -4.15 -1.71 14.93
CA TYR A 14 -4.87 -2.89 14.45
C TYR A 14 -5.13 -3.92 15.55
N LYS A 15 -4.20 -4.08 16.50
CA LYS A 15 -4.40 -4.92 17.69
C LYS A 15 -5.51 -4.36 18.58
N GLY A 16 -5.54 -3.05 18.81
CA GLY A 16 -6.58 -2.37 19.59
C GLY A 16 -8.00 -2.55 19.02
N ARG A 17 -8.13 -2.80 17.72
CA ARG A 17 -9.40 -3.06 17.04
C ARG A 17 -9.70 -4.54 16.81
N ASN A 18 -8.85 -5.44 17.30
CA ASN A 18 -8.93 -6.87 17.01
C ASN A 18 -8.91 -7.18 15.48
N TRP A 19 -8.31 -6.30 14.66
CA TRP A 19 -8.13 -6.51 13.23
C TRP A 19 -6.82 -7.25 12.94
N TYR A 20 -5.86 -7.19 13.86
CA TYR A 20 -4.62 -7.96 13.74
C TYR A 20 -4.86 -9.49 13.70
N ARG A 21 -6.00 -9.98 14.21
CA ARG A 21 -6.35 -11.41 14.24
C ARG A 21 -6.48 -12.07 12.85
N PHE A 22 -6.71 -11.30 11.80
CA PHE A 22 -6.88 -11.85 10.46
C PHE A 22 -5.58 -12.47 9.95
N SER A 23 -5.68 -13.66 9.34
CA SER A 23 -4.54 -14.42 8.84
C SER A 23 -3.85 -13.71 7.67
N PRO A 24 -2.58 -14.03 7.36
CA PRO A 24 -1.91 -13.52 6.16
C PRO A 24 -2.72 -13.73 4.87
N LEU A 25 -3.40 -14.87 4.74
CA LEU A 25 -4.25 -15.17 3.58
C LEU A 25 -5.42 -14.19 3.45
N ILE A 26 -6.11 -13.88 4.54
CA ILE A 26 -7.20 -12.88 4.53
C ILE A 26 -6.63 -11.49 4.21
N ARG A 27 -5.44 -11.15 4.72
CA ARG A 27 -4.82 -9.85 4.43
C ARG A 27 -4.39 -9.68 2.99
N LEU A 28 -4.05 -10.75 2.28
CA LEU A 28 -3.83 -10.69 0.83
C LEU A 28 -5.11 -10.30 0.08
N ASN A 29 -6.28 -10.71 0.57
CA ASN A 29 -7.55 -10.26 -0.02
C ASN A 29 -7.75 -8.76 0.20
N PHE A 30 -7.56 -8.25 1.43
CA PHE A 30 -7.63 -6.82 1.71
C PHE A 30 -6.64 -6.02 0.85
N MET A 31 -5.38 -6.49 0.76
CA MET A 31 -4.39 -5.87 -0.14
C MET A 31 -4.84 -5.82 -1.60
N THR A 32 -5.56 -6.84 -2.07
CA THR A 32 -6.10 -6.87 -3.44
C THR A 32 -7.25 -5.88 -3.61
N GLU A 33 -8.07 -5.69 -2.58
CA GLU A 33 -9.12 -4.66 -2.54
C GLU A 33 -8.49 -3.26 -2.63
N GLU A 34 -7.52 -2.93 -1.77
CA GLU A 34 -6.83 -1.61 -1.81
C GLU A 34 -6.11 -1.38 -3.16
N LEU A 35 -5.51 -2.44 -3.73
CA LEU A 35 -4.87 -2.34 -5.05
C LEU A 35 -5.89 -2.04 -6.16
N GLY A 36 -7.11 -2.56 -6.04
CA GLY A 36 -8.22 -2.25 -6.93
C GLY A 36 -8.66 -0.79 -6.83
N GLU A 37 -8.73 -0.26 -5.60
CA GLU A 37 -9.06 1.14 -5.36
C GLU A 37 -7.96 2.09 -5.85
N LEU A 38 -6.69 1.75 -5.61
CA LEU A 38 -5.53 2.43 -6.20
C LEU A 38 -5.58 2.41 -7.74
N SER A 39 -5.90 1.26 -8.34
CA SER A 39 -6.05 1.15 -9.80
C SER A 39 -7.14 2.09 -10.32
N ARG A 40 -8.26 2.20 -9.60
CA ARG A 40 -9.36 3.10 -9.94
C ARG A 40 -8.93 4.57 -9.82
N ALA A 41 -8.17 4.93 -8.80
CA ALA A 41 -7.63 6.28 -8.62
C ALA A 41 -6.67 6.68 -9.74
N VAL A 42 -5.72 5.80 -10.10
CA VAL A 42 -4.78 6.03 -11.21
C VAL A 42 -5.52 6.13 -12.55
N ARG A 43 -6.44 5.21 -12.84
CA ARG A 43 -7.22 5.23 -14.10
C ARG A 43 -7.96 6.56 -14.26
N ALA A 44 -8.58 7.02 -13.19
CA ALA A 44 -9.35 8.25 -13.19
C ALA A 44 -8.46 9.50 -13.46
N LEU A 45 -7.19 9.48 -13.05
CA LEU A 45 -6.21 10.52 -13.35
C LEU A 45 -5.69 10.45 -14.79
N GLU A 46 -5.40 9.26 -15.30
CA GLU A 46 -4.74 9.10 -16.60
C GLU A 46 -5.70 9.19 -17.79
N ILE A 47 -6.85 8.51 -17.71
CA ILE A 47 -7.78 8.35 -18.84
C ILE A 47 -9.22 8.76 -18.50
N GLY A 48 -9.45 9.27 -17.28
CA GLY A 48 -10.78 9.62 -16.80
C GLY A 48 -11.62 8.39 -16.45
N ARG A 49 -12.87 8.63 -16.01
CA ARG A 49 -13.87 7.58 -15.86
C ARG A 49 -14.79 7.60 -17.06
N ASP A 50 -14.79 6.49 -17.78
CA ASP A 50 -15.71 6.23 -18.90
C ASP A 50 -17.10 5.86 -18.35
N HIS A 51 -17.67 6.70 -17.48
CA HIS A 51 -19.00 6.55 -16.92
C HIS A 51 -19.86 7.76 -17.33
N PRO A 52 -20.94 7.56 -18.10
CA PRO A 52 -21.84 8.64 -18.49
C PRO A 52 -22.42 9.33 -17.24
N GLY A 53 -21.89 10.51 -16.88
CA GLY A 53 -22.35 11.32 -15.76
C GLY A 53 -21.36 11.54 -14.61
N GLU A 54 -20.20 10.85 -14.58
CA GLU A 54 -19.17 11.16 -13.57
C GLU A 54 -18.25 12.29 -14.04
N HIS A 55 -18.54 13.50 -13.59
CA HIS A 55 -17.57 14.60 -13.65
C HIS A 55 -16.63 14.52 -12.46
N ILE A 56 -15.39 14.22 -12.80
CA ILE A 56 -14.27 14.18 -11.87
C ILE A 56 -13.88 15.63 -11.50
N GLU A 57 -14.38 16.07 -10.35
CA GLU A 57 -13.84 17.11 -9.46
C GLU A 57 -12.32 17.20 -9.42
N LYS A 58 -11.57 17.85 -10.32
CA LYS A 58 -10.08 17.93 -10.24
C LYS A 58 -9.52 18.27 -8.84
N ALA A 59 -10.32 18.92 -7.98
CA ALA A 59 -10.05 19.07 -6.56
C ALA A 59 -10.28 17.75 -5.79
N GLY A 60 -9.23 17.19 -5.18
CA GLY A 60 -9.31 16.01 -4.31
C GLY A 60 -8.69 14.71 -4.87
N TRP A 61 -8.26 14.67 -6.12
CA TRP A 61 -7.65 13.45 -6.71
C TRP A 61 -6.29 13.10 -6.14
N GLN A 62 -5.51 14.12 -5.80
CA GLN A 62 -4.21 13.91 -5.15
C GLN A 62 -4.41 13.29 -3.76
N ASP A 63 -5.42 13.75 -3.03
CA ASP A 63 -5.75 13.22 -1.71
C ASP A 63 -6.23 11.76 -1.82
N ASN A 64 -7.14 11.46 -2.75
CA ASN A 64 -7.56 10.07 -3.00
C ASN A 64 -6.37 9.21 -3.42
N LEU A 65 -5.51 9.65 -4.35
CA LEU A 65 -4.36 8.85 -4.76
C LEU A 65 -3.41 8.54 -3.59
N VAL A 66 -3.17 9.53 -2.73
CA VAL A 66 -2.32 9.37 -1.54
C VAL A 66 -2.96 8.39 -0.54
N GLU A 67 -4.27 8.49 -0.33
CA GLU A 67 -5.04 7.57 0.51
C GLU A 67 -4.89 6.12 0.04
N GLU A 68 -5.20 5.83 -1.23
CA GLU A 68 -5.13 4.46 -1.76
C GLU A 68 -3.68 3.91 -1.76
N MET A 69 -2.68 4.76 -1.99
CA MET A 69 -1.28 4.37 -1.87
C MET A 69 -0.91 4.03 -0.42
N ALA A 70 -1.42 4.79 0.55
CA ALA A 70 -1.21 4.53 1.96
C ALA A 70 -1.90 3.23 2.39
N ASP A 71 -3.11 2.94 1.92
CA ASP A 71 -3.83 1.71 2.26
C ASP A 71 -3.11 0.46 1.74
N VAL A 72 -2.61 0.49 0.50
CA VAL A 72 -1.75 -0.59 -0.04
C VAL A 72 -0.48 -0.75 0.80
N MET A 73 0.17 0.36 1.18
CA MET A 73 1.36 0.33 2.04
C MET A 73 1.05 -0.29 3.40
N ASP A 74 -0.06 0.08 4.03
CA ASP A 74 -0.45 -0.40 5.36
C ASP A 74 -0.72 -1.91 5.36
N GLN A 75 -1.40 -2.43 4.33
CA GLN A 75 -1.57 -3.88 4.18
C GLN A 75 -0.22 -4.61 4.03
N LEU A 76 0.71 -4.05 3.26
CA LEU A 76 2.04 -4.61 3.09
C LEU A 76 2.84 -4.60 4.40
N LEU A 77 2.77 -3.51 5.16
CA LEU A 77 3.46 -3.37 6.44
C LEU A 77 2.92 -4.32 7.51
N ILE A 78 1.60 -4.54 7.59
CA ILE A 78 1.06 -5.56 8.49
C ILE A 78 1.46 -6.97 8.02
N LEU A 79 1.46 -7.23 6.71
CA LEU A 79 1.88 -8.53 6.20
C LEU A 79 3.35 -8.80 6.55
N ALA A 80 4.21 -7.80 6.40
CA ALA A 80 5.62 -7.87 6.79
C ALA A 80 5.78 -8.17 8.29
N ASP A 81 5.06 -7.46 9.17
CA ASP A 81 5.06 -7.71 10.62
C ASP A 81 4.64 -9.14 10.97
N LYS A 82 3.63 -9.70 10.29
CA LYS A 82 3.17 -11.09 10.49
C LYS A 82 4.21 -12.15 10.16
N PHE A 83 5.19 -11.82 9.33
CA PHE A 83 6.28 -12.70 8.94
C PHE A 83 7.63 -12.31 9.58
N ASP A 84 7.61 -11.40 10.58
CA ASP A 84 8.82 -10.87 11.23
C ASP A 84 9.80 -10.22 10.23
N ILE A 85 9.25 -9.54 9.22
CA ILE A 85 10.00 -8.81 8.20
C ILE A 85 9.95 -7.32 8.53
N LYS A 86 11.13 -6.72 8.69
CA LYS A 86 11.27 -5.28 8.91
C LYS A 86 11.18 -4.51 7.60
N PRO A 87 10.61 -3.29 7.59
CA PRO A 87 10.55 -2.44 6.40
C PRO A 87 11.93 -2.19 5.77
N GLU A 88 12.96 -1.98 6.60
CA GLU A 88 14.36 -1.85 6.19
C GLU A 88 14.84 -3.04 5.34
N GLN A 89 14.45 -4.27 5.69
CA GLN A 89 14.82 -5.46 4.92
C GLN A 89 14.20 -5.45 3.53
N LEU A 90 12.96 -4.96 3.38
CA LEU A 90 12.29 -4.81 2.08
C LEU A 90 13.01 -3.78 1.20
N MET A 91 13.34 -2.61 1.78
CA MET A 91 14.03 -1.54 1.07
C MET A 91 15.41 -2.00 0.58
N GLN A 92 16.23 -2.56 1.47
CA GLN A 92 17.55 -3.09 1.12
C GLN A 92 17.46 -4.20 0.06
N GLN A 93 16.46 -5.08 0.15
CA GLN A 93 16.27 -6.13 -0.86
C GLN A 93 15.92 -5.56 -2.23
N SER A 94 15.07 -4.54 -2.28
CA SER A 94 14.70 -3.83 -3.51
C SER A 94 15.92 -3.16 -4.15
N GLU A 95 16.66 -2.36 -3.37
CA GLU A 95 17.86 -1.66 -3.84
C GLU A 95 18.93 -2.61 -4.34
N ARG A 96 19.30 -3.63 -3.55
CA ARG A 96 20.29 -4.64 -3.97
C ARG A 96 19.89 -5.35 -5.26
N LYS A 97 18.61 -5.67 -5.43
CA LYS A 97 18.11 -6.33 -6.64
C LYS A 97 18.23 -5.42 -7.86
N LEU A 98 17.90 -4.13 -7.72
CA LEU A 98 18.00 -3.15 -8.80
C LEU A 98 19.46 -2.88 -9.16
N GLN A 99 20.33 -2.63 -8.19
CA GLN A 99 21.77 -2.41 -8.41
C GLN A 99 22.41 -3.57 -9.16
N LYS A 100 22.22 -4.82 -8.69
CA LYS A 100 22.74 -6.02 -9.38
C LYS A 100 22.26 -6.13 -10.83
N ARG A 101 21.02 -5.75 -11.12
CA ARG A 101 20.45 -5.82 -12.48
C ARG A 101 21.15 -4.85 -13.45
N PHE A 102 21.73 -3.77 -12.94
CA PHE A 102 22.36 -2.73 -13.74
C PHE A 102 23.90 -2.67 -13.60
N GLU A 103 24.50 -3.44 -12.69
CA GLU A 103 25.96 -3.67 -12.61
C GLU A 103 26.49 -4.55 -13.75
N GLU A 104 25.63 -5.35 -14.39
CA GLU A 104 25.97 -6.19 -15.56
C GLU A 104 25.79 -5.45 -16.91
N LYS A 105 25.80 -4.11 -16.91
CA LYS A 105 25.79 -3.25 -18.12
C LYS A 105 26.93 -2.24 -18.07
#